data_AF-A0A1B5KT33-F1
#
_entry.id   AF-A0A1B5KT33-F1
#
_cell.length_a   1.000
_cell.length_b   1.000
_cell.length_c   1.000
_cell.angle_alpha   90.00
_cell.angle_beta   90.00
_cell.angle_gamma   90.00
#
_symmetry.space_group_name_H-M   'P 1'
#
loop_
_entity.id
_entity.type
_entity.pdbx_description
1 polymer ?
#
loop_
_entity_poly.entity_id
_entity_poly.type
_entity_poly.pdbx_seq_one_letter_code
_entity_poly.pdbx_strand_id
1 'polypeptide(L)'
;MQNDFGRFKVQTHARTIPTSYRQRNDPSRLAVTKTRRSLARLSESPTTFTKRGDGRSFNLPDASLFQVLEDPSPLTTWAAGEFCREEDTECHGRLQSLSTGSSLDISWDSTLQTLRVNSLLPLRHQAIGASGSPHTRTEVGILSKDAPPNQQPHELGVSGLLVVLEDAAEPSGTLFSFPARHRLSNASFTAQFLQPTGLHPSLQLRVSSNVPPVADEHCAAFAYFTLPKTIFTDRHQLADHVFLASKNLTALRHTSQPVDLEAPAYTTKPWGSSVLLELAPPGSYDDPQAQEWTAQVPMHLRYLKPSRSGSVAVEIPYPAVFWACSSSAQADFSNNPFDRTRLGYDGLLDTNTVFWHVGPQPVAADRITASLSVPVLADKATSWVGPGTLATVSLGFAWLLWKLAAAYSISGYGHTPRRQSAQARKQK
;
A
#
# COMPACT_ATOMS: atom_id res chain seq x y z
N MET A 1 20.97 36.35 7.36
CA MET A 1 21.86 35.39 8.05
C MET A 1 21.00 34.51 8.92
N GLN A 2 20.53 33.38 8.38
CA GLN A 2 19.83 32.36 9.15
C GLN A 2 20.29 31.03 8.55
N ASN A 3 21.07 30.31 9.35
CA ASN A 3 21.78 29.10 8.93
C ASN A 3 20.79 27.93 8.83
N ASP A 4 20.34 27.62 7.61
CA ASP A 4 19.65 26.38 7.29
C ASP A 4 20.68 25.26 7.15
N PHE A 5 21.00 24.59 8.25
CA PHE A 5 21.83 23.38 8.25
C PHE A 5 21.05 22.21 7.61
N GLY A 6 21.65 21.63 6.57
CA GLY A 6 21.04 20.69 5.64
C GLY A 6 20.62 19.33 6.23
N ARG A 7 19.68 18.69 5.54
CA ARG A 7 19.25 17.30 5.77
C ARG A 7 20.38 16.35 5.34
N PHE A 8 20.87 15.52 6.26
CA PHE A 8 21.83 14.45 5.93
C PHE A 8 21.08 13.16 5.61
N LYS A 9 21.46 12.48 4.53
CA LYS A 9 20.95 11.17 4.13
C LYS A 9 22.08 10.15 4.31
N VAL A 10 21.90 9.18 5.20
CA VAL A 10 22.82 8.03 5.29
C VAL A 10 22.26 6.93 4.39
N GLN A 11 23.03 6.52 3.39
CA GLN A 11 22.62 5.50 2.43
C GLN A 11 23.68 4.39 2.41
N THR A 12 23.35 3.23 2.96
CA THR A 12 24.25 2.08 3.03
C THR A 12 23.95 1.15 1.85
N HIS A 13 24.85 1.10 0.87
CA HIS A 13 24.74 0.18 -0.27
C HIS A 13 25.52 -1.10 -0.01
N ALA A 14 24.82 -2.19 0.30
CA ALA A 14 25.40 -3.54 0.29
C ALA A 14 25.13 -4.19 -1.08
N ARG A 15 26.15 -4.28 -1.94
CA ARG A 15 26.08 -5.01 -3.22
C ARG A 15 26.77 -6.36 -3.06
N THR A 16 26.00 -7.44 -2.99
CA THR A 16 26.57 -8.79 -2.95
C THR A 16 26.58 -9.35 -4.36
N ILE A 17 27.77 -9.45 -4.98
CA ILE A 17 27.94 -10.07 -6.30
C ILE A 17 28.35 -11.54 -6.08
N PRO A 18 27.61 -12.53 -6.61
CA PRO A 18 27.97 -13.93 -6.41
C PRO A 18 29.17 -14.30 -7.29
N THR A 19 30.34 -14.49 -6.68
CA THR A 19 31.47 -15.17 -7.33
C THR A 19 31.32 -16.68 -7.15
N SER A 20 31.36 -17.39 -8.28
CA SER A 20 31.23 -18.84 -8.37
C SER A 20 32.57 -19.53 -8.11
N TYR A 21 32.85 -19.97 -6.87
CA TYR A 21 33.69 -21.17 -6.66
C TYR A 21 33.59 -21.78 -5.25
N ARG A 22 34.04 -23.04 -5.20
CA ARG A 22 33.88 -24.14 -4.22
C ARG A 22 33.59 -23.86 -2.74
N GLN A 23 32.64 -24.68 -2.26
CA GLN A 23 32.23 -24.99 -0.89
C GLN A 23 33.34 -24.91 0.16
N ARG A 24 33.17 -23.99 1.11
CA ARG A 24 33.50 -24.15 2.52
C ARG A 24 32.45 -23.41 3.35
N ASN A 25 32.08 -23.98 4.49
CA ASN A 25 31.02 -23.48 5.37
C ASN A 25 31.35 -22.05 5.85
N ASP A 26 30.71 -21.06 5.25
CA ASP A 26 30.85 -19.65 5.60
C ASP A 26 29.58 -19.18 6.34
N PRO A 27 29.68 -18.66 7.59
CA PRO A 27 28.56 -18.12 8.35
C PRO A 27 27.81 -16.98 7.64
N SER A 28 28.43 -16.27 6.70
CA SER A 28 27.77 -15.22 5.89
C SER A 28 26.68 -15.79 4.96
N ARG A 29 26.83 -17.03 4.49
CA ARG A 29 25.80 -17.70 3.66
C ARG A 29 24.60 -18.15 4.48
N LEU A 30 24.75 -18.42 5.77
CA LEU A 30 23.63 -18.78 6.65
C LEU A 30 22.69 -17.57 6.87
N ALA A 31 23.27 -16.36 6.97
CA ALA A 31 22.51 -15.11 7.00
C ALA A 31 21.81 -14.86 5.66
N VAL A 32 22.50 -14.96 4.52
CA VAL A 32 21.89 -14.76 3.18
C VAL A 32 20.79 -15.79 2.91
N THR A 33 20.95 -17.05 3.33
CA THR A 33 19.94 -18.10 3.12
C THR A 33 18.73 -17.92 4.04
N LYS A 34 18.95 -17.48 5.29
CA LYS A 34 17.84 -17.06 6.19
C LYS A 34 17.13 -15.85 5.64
N THR A 35 17.84 -14.79 5.25
CA THR A 35 17.29 -13.58 4.66
C THR A 35 16.51 -13.88 3.38
N ARG A 36 17.00 -14.77 2.51
CA ARG A 36 16.28 -15.21 1.31
C ARG A 36 15.02 -16.00 1.65
N ARG A 37 15.04 -16.90 2.65
CA ARG A 37 13.85 -17.65 3.13
C ARG A 37 12.84 -16.77 3.86
N SER A 38 13.29 -15.76 4.60
CA SER A 38 12.43 -14.88 5.40
C SER A 38 11.86 -13.73 4.57
N LEU A 39 12.61 -13.21 3.59
CA LEU A 39 12.07 -12.32 2.56
C LEU A 39 11.19 -13.05 1.56
N ALA A 40 11.52 -14.30 1.21
CA ALA A 40 10.58 -15.17 0.50
C ALA A 40 9.31 -15.33 1.33
N ARG A 41 9.38 -15.56 2.65
CA ARG A 41 8.18 -15.57 3.52
C ARG A 41 7.42 -14.24 3.57
N LEU A 42 8.09 -13.08 3.51
CA LEU A 42 7.41 -11.79 3.34
C LEU A 42 6.71 -11.72 1.98
N SER A 43 7.41 -12.03 0.89
CA SER A 43 6.89 -12.06 -0.48
C SER A 43 5.82 -13.13 -0.73
N GLU A 44 5.86 -14.23 0.02
CA GLU A 44 4.99 -15.41 -0.07
C GLU A 44 3.87 -15.39 0.97
N SER A 45 3.80 -14.37 1.83
CA SER A 45 2.60 -14.09 2.63
C SER A 45 1.63 -13.30 1.75
N PRO A 46 0.65 -13.95 1.08
CA PRO A 46 -0.36 -13.23 0.32
C PRO A 46 -1.19 -12.29 1.20
N THR A 47 -1.05 -12.33 2.53
CA THR A 47 -1.87 -11.60 3.49
C THR A 47 -1.33 -10.23 3.89
N THR A 48 -0.15 -9.83 3.40
CA THR A 48 0.50 -8.56 3.79
C THR A 48 0.69 -7.58 2.62
N PHE A 49 0.63 -8.06 1.38
CA PHE A 49 0.92 -7.27 0.19
C PHE A 49 -0.26 -7.22 -0.78
N THR A 50 -0.34 -6.15 -1.57
CA THR A 50 -1.24 -6.11 -2.72
C THR A 50 -0.57 -6.83 -3.89
N LYS A 51 -1.32 -7.70 -4.56
CA LYS A 51 -0.85 -8.41 -5.77
C LYS A 51 -1.29 -7.65 -7.02
N ARG A 52 -0.42 -7.63 -8.01
CA ARG A 52 -0.68 -7.01 -9.31
C ARG A 52 -1.71 -7.83 -10.11
N GLY A 53 -2.56 -7.11 -10.87
CA GLY A 53 -3.38 -7.67 -11.96
C GLY A 53 -2.74 -7.47 -13.34
N ASP A 54 -3.18 -8.25 -14.33
CA ASP A 54 -2.60 -8.26 -15.68
C ASP A 54 -2.77 -6.91 -16.42
N GLY A 55 -1.66 -6.30 -16.84
CA GLY A 55 -1.67 -5.08 -17.68
C GLY A 55 -0.33 -4.32 -17.72
N ARG A 56 0.22 -4.18 -18.95
CA ARG A 56 1.43 -3.47 -19.48
C ARG A 56 2.69 -3.35 -18.59
N SER A 57 3.78 -3.99 -19.05
CA SER A 57 5.17 -3.91 -18.56
C SER A 57 5.66 -2.46 -18.52
N PHE A 58 6.38 -2.01 -17.49
CA PHE A 58 7.84 -2.22 -17.34
C PHE A 58 8.26 -2.48 -15.88
N ASN A 59 9.10 -3.51 -15.63
CA ASN A 59 9.97 -3.70 -14.45
C ASN A 59 9.44 -3.26 -13.06
N LEU A 60 8.19 -3.58 -12.74
CA LEU A 60 7.58 -3.34 -11.43
C LEU A 60 7.67 -4.59 -10.55
N PRO A 61 7.89 -4.45 -9.22
CA PRO A 61 7.89 -5.59 -8.31
C PRO A 61 6.52 -6.29 -8.23
N ASP A 62 6.51 -7.62 -8.08
CA ASP A 62 5.28 -8.46 -8.04
C ASP A 62 4.35 -8.14 -6.86
N ALA A 63 4.91 -7.50 -5.82
CA ALA A 63 4.24 -7.03 -4.63
C ALA A 63 4.83 -5.68 -4.21
N SER A 64 3.98 -4.72 -3.85
CA SER A 64 4.41 -3.41 -3.34
C SER A 64 3.50 -2.96 -2.21
N LEU A 65 4.07 -2.28 -1.22
CA LEU A 65 3.33 -1.62 -0.16
C LEU A 65 3.90 -0.22 0.02
N PHE A 66 3.09 0.80 -0.20
CA PHE A 66 3.42 2.16 0.15
C PHE A 66 2.51 2.59 1.29
N GLN A 67 3.08 2.85 2.45
CA GLN A 67 2.34 3.33 3.60
C GLN A 67 3.20 4.30 4.39
N VAL A 68 2.59 5.40 4.83
CA VAL A 68 3.19 6.26 5.85
C VAL A 68 2.99 5.57 7.19
N LEU A 69 4.10 5.17 7.82
CA LEU A 69 4.10 4.51 9.12
C LEU A 69 4.29 5.56 10.23
N GLU A 70 3.43 5.52 11.25
CA GLU A 70 3.57 6.36 12.45
C GLU A 70 4.68 5.84 13.37
N ASP A 71 4.80 4.52 13.48
CA ASP A 71 5.80 3.85 14.30
C ASP A 71 6.39 2.63 13.56
N PRO A 72 7.68 2.66 13.19
CA PRO A 72 8.38 1.50 12.61
C PRO A 72 8.79 0.44 13.64
N SER A 73 8.61 0.67 14.94
CA SER A 73 9.04 -0.25 16.01
C SER A 73 8.49 -1.69 15.89
N PRO A 74 7.22 -1.92 15.49
CA PRO A 74 6.72 -3.28 15.28
C PRO A 74 7.51 -4.04 14.19
N LEU A 75 7.88 -3.33 13.11
CA LEU A 75 8.66 -3.89 12.01
C LEU A 75 10.09 -4.21 12.46
N THR A 76 10.74 -3.31 13.20
CA THR A 76 12.10 -3.54 13.68
C THR A 76 12.16 -4.64 14.74
N THR A 77 11.14 -4.72 15.61
CA THR A 77 11.00 -5.81 16.61
C THR A 77 10.83 -7.16 15.92
N TRP A 78 9.95 -7.24 14.93
CA TRP A 78 9.79 -8.46 14.12
C TRP A 78 11.08 -8.83 13.39
N ALA A 79 11.74 -7.85 12.75
CA ALA A 79 12.99 -8.06 12.04
C ALA A 79 14.10 -8.55 12.98
N ALA A 80 14.17 -8.01 14.20
CA ALA A 80 15.16 -8.43 15.19
C ALA A 80 14.99 -9.89 15.59
N GLY A 81 13.74 -10.33 15.83
CA GLY A 81 13.46 -11.74 16.13
C GLY A 81 13.73 -12.70 14.97
N GLU A 82 13.55 -12.25 13.72
CA GLU A 82 13.72 -13.11 12.54
C GLU A 82 15.19 -13.16 12.05
N PHE A 83 15.90 -12.03 12.10
CA PHE A 83 17.22 -11.89 11.47
C PHE A 83 18.39 -11.89 12.46
N CYS A 84 18.24 -11.35 13.68
CA CYS A 84 19.32 -11.27 14.65
C CYS A 84 19.36 -12.52 15.55
N ARG A 85 20.56 -12.90 16.00
CA ARG A 85 20.71 -13.84 17.13
C ARG A 85 20.53 -13.07 18.43
N GLU A 86 20.09 -13.72 19.51
CA GLU A 86 19.88 -13.06 20.81
C GLU A 86 21.16 -12.38 21.34
N GLU A 87 22.33 -12.96 21.06
CA GLU A 87 23.63 -12.47 21.53
C GLU A 87 24.26 -11.39 20.61
N ASP A 88 23.70 -11.14 19.42
CA ASP A 88 24.27 -10.23 18.42
C ASP A 88 23.83 -8.78 18.67
N THR A 89 24.45 -8.15 19.66
CA THR A 89 24.13 -6.79 20.10
C THR A 89 24.30 -5.74 19.00
N GLU A 90 25.21 -5.97 18.05
CA GLU A 90 25.41 -5.08 16.91
C GLU A 90 24.24 -5.15 15.91
N CYS A 91 23.77 -6.36 15.59
CA CYS A 91 22.60 -6.56 14.75
C CYS A 91 21.35 -5.91 15.35
N HIS A 92 21.10 -6.14 16.66
CA HIS A 92 19.99 -5.52 17.38
C HIS A 92 20.11 -4.00 17.41
N GLY A 93 21.31 -3.47 17.69
CA GLY A 93 21.56 -2.02 17.68
C GLY A 93 21.31 -1.38 16.31
N ARG A 94 21.72 -2.05 15.21
CA ARG A 94 21.45 -1.58 13.85
C ARG A 94 19.96 -1.57 13.52
N LEU A 95 19.22 -2.64 13.83
CA LEU A 95 17.78 -2.68 13.60
C LEU A 95 17.01 -1.69 14.47
N GLN A 96 17.45 -1.49 15.72
CA GLN A 96 16.86 -0.49 16.59
C GLN A 96 17.10 0.93 16.06
N SER A 97 18.24 1.20 15.42
CA SER A 97 18.47 2.50 14.78
C SER A 97 17.45 2.80 13.68
N LEU A 98 17.00 1.78 12.93
CA LEU A 98 15.93 1.90 11.92
C LEU A 98 14.58 2.29 12.52
N SER A 99 14.34 2.04 13.82
CA SER A 99 13.08 2.42 14.46
C SER A 99 12.95 3.93 14.66
N THR A 100 14.06 4.66 14.50
CA THR A 100 14.07 6.13 14.55
C THR A 100 13.99 6.77 13.16
N GLY A 101 13.87 5.96 12.11
CA GLY A 101 13.75 6.42 10.73
C GLY A 101 12.42 7.15 10.48
N SER A 102 12.48 8.23 9.69
CA SER A 102 11.31 8.94 9.14
C SER A 102 10.76 8.27 7.88
N SER A 103 11.55 7.48 7.16
CA SER A 103 11.05 6.60 6.10
C SER A 103 11.89 5.34 5.99
N LEU A 104 11.27 4.27 5.48
CA LEU A 104 11.91 2.99 5.20
C LEU A 104 11.37 2.44 3.87
N ASP A 105 12.25 2.33 2.87
CA ASP A 105 11.94 1.76 1.57
C ASP A 105 12.65 0.40 1.46
N ILE A 106 11.89 -0.67 1.22
CA ILE A 106 12.42 -2.02 1.02
C ILE A 106 12.02 -2.47 -0.38
N SER A 107 12.99 -2.83 -1.22
CA SER A 107 12.73 -3.39 -2.55
C SER A 107 13.54 -4.67 -2.76
N TRP A 108 12.90 -5.65 -3.39
CA TRP A 108 13.53 -6.88 -3.82
C TRP A 108 13.48 -6.96 -5.35
N ASP A 109 14.64 -7.17 -5.96
CA ASP A 109 14.77 -7.42 -7.39
C ASP A 109 15.01 -8.91 -7.61
N SER A 110 14.01 -9.63 -8.14
CA SER A 110 14.09 -11.06 -8.40
C SER A 110 15.04 -11.41 -9.55
N THR A 111 15.23 -10.50 -10.51
CA THR A 111 16.14 -10.68 -11.64
C THR A 111 17.59 -10.53 -11.19
N LEU A 112 17.89 -9.47 -10.44
CA LEU A 112 19.24 -9.18 -9.93
C LEU A 112 19.54 -9.85 -8.58
N GLN A 113 18.58 -10.58 -8.00
CA GLN A 113 18.67 -11.16 -6.66
C GLN A 113 19.17 -10.16 -5.61
N THR A 114 18.74 -8.90 -5.71
CA THR A 114 19.25 -7.80 -4.91
C THR A 114 18.16 -7.27 -3.98
N LEU A 115 18.43 -7.29 -2.68
CA LEU A 115 17.65 -6.58 -1.67
C LEU A 115 18.21 -5.16 -1.50
N ARG A 116 17.37 -4.15 -1.61
CA ARG A 116 17.72 -2.77 -1.27
C ARG A 116 16.84 -2.30 -0.11
N VAL A 117 17.49 -1.86 0.97
CA VAL A 117 16.84 -1.26 2.13
C VAL A 117 17.38 0.16 2.26
N ASN A 118 16.52 1.15 2.10
CA ASN A 118 16.87 2.55 2.28
C ASN A 118 16.11 3.08 3.50
N SER A 119 16.79 3.76 4.40
CA SER A 119 16.13 4.45 5.51
C SER A 119 16.52 5.92 5.49
N LEU A 120 15.53 6.79 5.70
CA LEU A 120 15.75 8.19 5.97
C LEU A 120 15.60 8.39 7.47
N LEU A 121 16.59 9.05 8.10
CA LEU A 121 16.55 9.37 9.52
C LEU A 121 16.35 10.88 9.71
N PRO A 122 15.66 11.32 10.77
CA PRO A 122 15.68 12.71 11.19
C PRO A 122 17.11 13.18 11.45
N LEU A 123 17.36 14.48 11.26
CA LEU A 123 18.66 15.06 11.53
C LEU A 123 18.99 14.92 13.03
N ARG A 124 20.03 14.13 13.34
CA ARG A 124 20.51 13.90 14.70
C ARG A 124 22.01 13.75 14.70
N HIS A 125 22.63 14.10 15.83
CA HIS A 125 24.04 13.82 16.06
C HIS A 125 24.20 12.31 16.26
N GLN A 126 25.00 11.66 15.42
CA GLN A 126 25.26 10.23 15.49
C GLN A 126 26.71 9.94 15.16
N ALA A 127 27.31 8.98 15.87
CA ALA A 127 28.60 8.43 15.48
C ALA A 127 28.39 7.54 14.25
N ILE A 128 29.10 7.82 13.16
CA ILE A 128 29.06 7.03 11.93
C ILE A 128 30.30 6.14 11.94
N GLY A 129 30.09 4.82 11.98
CA GLY A 129 31.12 3.82 11.81
C GLY A 129 30.86 3.02 10.54
N ALA A 130 31.88 2.86 9.71
CA ALA A 130 31.85 1.98 8.54
C ALA A 130 33.04 1.02 8.63
N SER A 131 32.77 -0.29 8.51
CA SER A 131 33.82 -1.30 8.43
C SER A 131 34.10 -1.61 6.96
N GLY A 132 35.38 -1.53 6.57
CA GLY A 132 35.83 -2.03 5.28
C GLY A 132 35.74 -3.56 5.23
N SER A 133 35.65 -4.10 4.01
CA SER A 133 35.81 -5.53 3.77
C SER A 133 36.71 -5.74 2.56
N PRO A 134 37.70 -6.64 2.64
CA PRO A 134 38.66 -6.87 1.57
C PRO A 134 38.03 -7.51 0.32
N HIS A 135 36.75 -7.90 0.38
CA HIS A 135 36.03 -8.52 -0.74
C HIS A 135 35.02 -7.56 -1.38
N THR A 136 34.84 -6.37 -0.79
CA THR A 136 33.82 -5.40 -1.22
C THR A 136 34.36 -3.98 -1.11
N ARG A 137 34.47 -3.29 -2.24
CA ARG A 137 34.82 -1.86 -2.29
C ARG A 137 33.83 -1.08 -1.41
N THR A 138 34.35 -0.44 -0.37
CA THR A 138 33.55 0.31 0.60
C THR A 138 33.87 1.79 0.46
N GLU A 139 32.88 2.57 0.06
CA GLU A 139 33.00 4.03 -0.10
C GLU A 139 32.21 4.72 1.01
N VAL A 140 32.84 5.68 1.68
CA VAL A 140 32.27 6.44 2.79
C VAL A 140 32.28 7.91 2.42
N GLY A 141 31.09 8.52 2.47
CA GLY A 141 30.90 9.92 2.14
C GLY A 141 30.18 10.70 3.23
N ILE A 142 30.67 11.90 3.54
CA ILE A 142 29.95 12.90 4.32
C ILE A 142 29.61 14.03 3.36
N LEU A 143 28.33 14.10 2.98
CA LEU A 143 27.82 15.04 1.98
C LEU A 143 26.76 15.94 2.62
N SER A 144 26.81 17.22 2.28
CA SER A 144 25.81 18.23 2.62
C SER A 144 25.15 18.79 1.36
N LYS A 145 23.94 19.33 1.51
CA LYS A 145 23.29 20.10 0.43
C LYS A 145 24.17 21.31 0.08
N ASP A 146 24.40 21.52 -1.20
CA ASP A 146 25.17 22.64 -1.72
C ASP A 146 24.58 23.13 -3.05
N ALA A 147 25.11 24.22 -3.60
CA ALA A 147 24.72 24.79 -4.89
C ALA A 147 25.93 24.81 -5.86
N PRO A 148 26.21 23.69 -6.55
CA PRO A 148 27.28 23.62 -7.54
C PRO A 148 27.14 24.69 -8.64
N PRO A 149 28.25 25.22 -9.18
CA PRO A 149 28.19 26.07 -10.35
C PRO A 149 27.59 25.27 -11.52
N ASN A 150 26.59 25.83 -12.20
CA ASN A 150 25.79 25.21 -13.26
C ASN A 150 24.66 24.24 -12.81
N GLN A 151 24.26 24.26 -11.53
CA GLN A 151 23.08 23.52 -11.09
C GLN A 151 21.83 23.97 -11.86
N GLN A 152 21.15 23.02 -12.49
CA GLN A 152 19.91 23.30 -13.22
C GLN A 152 18.72 23.46 -12.26
N PRO A 153 17.63 24.14 -12.68
CA PRO A 153 16.41 24.21 -11.90
C PRO A 153 15.95 22.82 -11.46
N HIS A 154 15.65 22.69 -10.16
CA HIS A 154 15.15 21.45 -9.53
C HIS A 154 16.14 20.26 -9.47
N GLU A 155 17.42 20.48 -9.76
CA GLU A 155 18.47 19.55 -9.35
C GLU A 155 18.75 19.65 -7.85
N LEU A 156 19.22 18.56 -7.26
CA LEU A 156 19.81 18.56 -5.92
C LEU A 156 21.32 18.64 -6.06
N GLY A 157 21.90 19.73 -5.55
CA GLY A 157 23.33 19.88 -5.40
C GLY A 157 23.81 19.32 -4.07
N VAL A 158 24.91 18.58 -4.10
CA VAL A 158 25.59 18.07 -2.91
C VAL A 158 27.09 18.28 -3.02
N SER A 159 27.72 18.56 -1.89
CA SER A 159 29.17 18.65 -1.77
C SER A 159 29.63 18.03 -0.46
N GLY A 160 30.90 17.63 -0.41
CA GLY A 160 31.49 17.09 0.81
C GLY A 160 32.74 16.29 0.57
N LEU A 161 32.98 15.31 1.44
CA LEU A 161 34.18 14.48 1.43
C LEU A 161 33.81 13.02 1.15
N LEU A 162 34.52 12.38 0.22
CA LEU A 162 34.43 10.96 -0.09
C LEU A 162 35.78 10.28 0.10
N VAL A 163 35.78 9.12 0.75
CA VAL A 163 36.95 8.24 0.87
C VAL A 163 36.56 6.82 0.53
N VAL A 164 37.42 6.13 -0.22
CA VAL A 164 37.28 4.70 -0.46
C VAL A 164 38.18 4.01 0.55
N LEU A 165 37.58 3.22 1.44
CA LEU A 165 38.30 2.47 2.46
C LEU A 165 39.25 1.49 1.74
N GLU A 166 40.51 1.43 2.19
CA GLU A 166 41.63 0.64 1.64
C GLU A 166 42.35 1.23 0.41
N ASP A 167 41.70 2.03 -0.42
CA ASP A 167 42.32 2.61 -1.63
C ASP A 167 42.96 3.99 -1.41
N ALA A 168 42.36 4.83 -0.57
CA ALA A 168 42.77 6.23 -0.39
C ALA A 168 43.19 6.53 1.05
N ALA A 169 44.34 7.19 1.21
CA ALA A 169 44.85 7.61 2.53
C ALA A 169 44.10 8.82 3.10
N GLU A 170 43.53 9.68 2.24
CA GLU A 170 42.86 10.92 2.64
C GLU A 170 41.50 11.09 1.94
N PRO A 171 40.51 11.74 2.58
CA PRO A 171 39.23 12.06 1.96
C PRO A 171 39.38 13.08 0.82
N SER A 172 38.71 12.82 -0.30
CA SER A 172 38.66 13.70 -1.46
C SER A 172 37.42 14.58 -1.45
N GLY A 173 37.58 15.87 -1.79
CA GLY A 173 36.46 16.79 -1.95
C GLY A 173 35.65 16.46 -3.21
N THR A 174 34.34 16.39 -3.08
CA THR A 174 33.42 16.11 -4.18
C THR A 174 32.32 17.16 -4.26
N LEU A 175 31.87 17.44 -5.48
CA LEU A 175 30.78 18.37 -5.79
C LEU A 175 30.04 17.84 -7.01
N PHE A 176 28.75 17.59 -6.88
CA PHE A 176 27.93 17.15 -8.01
C PHE A 176 26.47 17.56 -7.83
N SER A 177 25.77 17.76 -8.95
CA SER A 177 24.32 17.95 -9.00
C SER A 177 23.65 16.79 -9.73
N PHE A 178 22.43 16.47 -9.36
CA PHE A 178 21.65 15.43 -10.02
C PHE A 178 20.15 15.76 -10.01
N PRO A 179 19.40 15.31 -11.01
CA PRO A 179 17.97 15.57 -11.09
C PRO A 179 17.20 14.76 -10.03
N ALA A 180 16.31 15.43 -9.30
CA ALA A 180 15.40 14.78 -8.36
C ALA A 180 14.05 14.49 -9.02
N ARG A 181 13.70 13.20 -9.08
CA ARG A 181 12.42 12.70 -9.58
C ARG A 181 11.25 13.04 -8.65
N HIS A 182 11.44 12.86 -7.35
CA HIS A 182 10.44 13.14 -6.33
C HIS A 182 10.72 14.50 -5.69
N ARG A 183 9.77 15.42 -5.82
CA ARG A 183 9.83 16.81 -5.38
C ARG A 183 8.66 17.09 -4.45
N LEU A 184 8.80 18.12 -3.61
CA LEU A 184 7.71 18.60 -2.76
C LEU A 184 7.07 19.80 -3.46
N SER A 185 5.74 19.82 -3.53
CA SER A 185 4.97 20.99 -3.95
C SER A 185 4.67 21.88 -2.75
N ASN A 186 4.31 23.14 -3.00
CA ASN A 186 3.86 24.06 -1.95
C ASN A 186 2.40 23.82 -1.52
N ALA A 187 1.72 22.84 -2.14
CA ALA A 187 0.35 22.50 -1.84
C ALA A 187 0.26 21.50 -0.69
N SER A 188 -0.88 21.51 -0.02
CA SER A 188 -1.21 20.58 1.05
C SER A 188 -2.59 19.95 0.85
N PHE A 189 -2.84 18.83 1.49
CA PHE A 189 -4.15 18.19 1.44
C PHE A 189 -4.57 17.55 2.75
N THR A 190 -5.88 17.41 2.93
CA THR A 190 -6.49 16.63 4.02
C THR A 190 -7.39 15.54 3.43
N ALA A 191 -7.61 14.44 4.17
CA ALA A 191 -8.47 13.35 3.76
C ALA A 191 -9.45 12.97 4.89
N GLN A 192 -10.75 13.02 4.63
CA GLN A 192 -11.80 12.77 5.62
C GLN A 192 -12.99 12.05 5.01
N PHE A 193 -13.68 11.20 5.78
CA PHE A 193 -14.91 10.56 5.34
C PHE A 193 -16.12 11.49 5.52
N LEU A 194 -16.93 11.61 4.47
CA LEU A 194 -18.17 12.37 4.52
C LEU A 194 -19.19 11.67 5.43
N GLN A 195 -19.87 12.46 6.28
CA GLN A 195 -20.90 11.99 7.19
C GLN A 195 -22.30 12.20 6.60
N PRO A 196 -23.27 11.32 6.89
CA PRO A 196 -23.14 10.07 7.67
C PRO A 196 -22.45 8.96 6.87
N THR A 197 -21.63 8.15 7.55
CA THR A 197 -20.97 7.01 6.89
C THR A 197 -21.86 5.76 6.92
N GLY A 198 -22.24 5.27 5.74
CA GLY A 198 -22.91 3.98 5.54
C GLY A 198 -21.94 2.88 5.07
N LEU A 199 -22.46 1.80 4.48
CA LEU A 199 -21.65 0.74 3.86
C LEU A 199 -20.89 1.19 2.60
N HIS A 200 -21.25 2.35 2.04
CA HIS A 200 -20.60 2.98 0.90
C HIS A 200 -20.02 4.34 1.30
N PRO A 201 -18.98 4.39 2.15
CA PRO A 201 -18.39 5.65 2.56
C PRO A 201 -17.74 6.37 1.37
N SER A 202 -17.78 7.70 1.39
CA SER A 202 -17.07 8.54 0.42
C SER A 202 -15.95 9.28 1.13
N LEU A 203 -14.71 9.06 0.69
CA LEU A 203 -13.55 9.78 1.20
C LEU A 203 -13.40 11.08 0.41
N GLN A 204 -13.46 12.22 1.09
CA GLN A 204 -13.18 13.52 0.51
C GLN A 204 -11.71 13.87 0.71
N LEU A 205 -11.02 14.13 -0.40
CA LEU A 205 -9.73 14.82 -0.42
C LEU A 205 -9.99 16.31 -0.58
N ARG A 206 -9.36 17.13 0.25
CA ARG A 206 -9.39 18.61 0.13
C ARG A 206 -7.97 19.08 -0.11
N VAL A 207 -7.71 19.67 -1.27
CA VAL A 207 -6.38 20.03 -1.76
C VAL A 207 -6.30 21.55 -1.86
N SER A 208 -5.23 22.15 -1.33
CA SER A 208 -5.10 23.60 -1.18
C SER A 208 -4.85 24.37 -2.49
N SER A 209 -4.55 23.67 -3.58
CA SER A 209 -4.28 24.28 -4.89
C SER A 209 -4.71 23.35 -6.03
N ASN A 210 -5.40 23.92 -7.00
CA ASN A 210 -5.78 23.33 -8.28
C ASN A 210 -4.77 23.59 -9.41
N VAL A 211 -3.72 24.38 -9.14
CA VAL A 211 -2.74 24.80 -10.15
C VAL A 211 -1.56 23.81 -10.17
N PRO A 212 -1.09 23.37 -11.34
CA PRO A 212 0.10 22.53 -11.43
C PRO A 212 1.34 23.29 -10.92
N PRO A 213 2.33 22.59 -10.33
CA PRO A 213 3.52 23.23 -9.79
C PRO A 213 4.47 23.81 -10.86
N VAL A 214 4.29 23.43 -12.13
CA VAL A 214 5.08 23.88 -13.27
C VAL A 214 4.12 24.19 -14.42
N ALA A 215 4.18 25.40 -14.99
CA ALA A 215 3.24 25.87 -16.00
C ALA A 215 3.50 25.29 -17.41
N ASP A 216 4.76 25.02 -17.75
CA ASP A 216 5.18 24.61 -19.10
C ASP A 216 5.27 23.09 -19.30
N GLU A 217 4.87 22.29 -18.30
CA GLU A 217 4.87 20.83 -18.39
C GLU A 217 3.44 20.27 -18.37
N HIS A 218 3.20 19.22 -19.16
CA HIS A 218 1.94 18.49 -19.09
C HIS A 218 1.90 17.73 -17.76
N CYS A 219 1.18 18.29 -16.79
CA CYS A 219 1.01 17.75 -15.46
C CYS A 219 -0.42 17.23 -15.27
N ALA A 220 -0.57 16.09 -14.60
CA ALA A 220 -1.86 15.61 -14.13
C ALA A 220 -1.80 15.28 -12.64
N ALA A 221 -2.90 15.52 -11.92
CA ALA A 221 -3.00 15.25 -10.49
C ALA A 221 -3.44 13.81 -10.23
N PHE A 222 -2.80 13.14 -9.28
CA PHE A 222 -3.07 11.75 -8.92
C PHE A 222 -3.19 11.56 -7.42
N ALA A 223 -3.97 10.55 -7.04
CA ALA A 223 -4.01 10.01 -5.69
C ALA A 223 -3.79 8.49 -5.72
N TYR A 224 -2.75 8.03 -5.03
CA TYR A 224 -2.44 6.62 -4.84
C TYR A 224 -2.86 6.14 -3.45
N PHE A 225 -3.76 5.17 -3.42
CA PHE A 225 -4.31 4.58 -2.21
C PHE A 225 -3.72 3.22 -1.93
N THR A 226 -3.39 2.99 -0.66
CA THR A 226 -3.05 1.68 -0.10
C THR A 226 -4.12 1.34 0.94
N LEU A 227 -5.16 0.64 0.49
CA LEU A 227 -6.37 0.39 1.28
C LEU A 227 -6.25 -0.93 2.04
N PRO A 228 -6.52 -0.98 3.36
CA PRO A 228 -6.63 -2.22 4.10
C PRO A 228 -7.88 -3.00 3.67
N LYS A 229 -7.90 -4.32 3.87
CA LYS A 229 -9.00 -5.20 3.44
C LYS A 229 -10.39 -4.81 3.93
N THR A 230 -10.49 -4.01 4.99
CA THR A 230 -11.78 -3.54 5.53
C THR A 230 -12.53 -2.64 4.54
N ILE A 231 -11.82 -1.98 3.63
CA ILE A 231 -12.38 -1.05 2.65
C ILE A 231 -11.77 -1.30 1.27
N PHE A 232 -12.55 -1.12 0.21
CA PHE A 232 -12.07 -1.25 -1.16
C PHE A 232 -12.80 -0.29 -2.08
N THR A 233 -12.25 -0.06 -3.27
CA THR A 233 -12.95 0.67 -4.33
C THR A 233 -13.53 -0.32 -5.34
N ASP A 234 -14.71 -0.01 -5.86
CA ASP A 234 -15.30 -0.80 -6.94
C ASP A 234 -14.79 -0.28 -8.29
N ARG A 235 -14.06 -1.13 -9.01
CA ARG A 235 -13.53 -0.82 -10.34
C ARG A 235 -14.63 -0.57 -11.38
N HIS A 236 -15.80 -1.19 -11.22
CA HIS A 236 -16.91 -1.07 -12.17
C HIS A 236 -17.61 0.26 -11.98
N GLN A 237 -17.82 0.68 -10.73
CA GLN A 237 -18.30 2.02 -10.41
C GLN A 237 -17.33 3.10 -10.91
N LEU A 238 -16.02 2.89 -10.75
CA LEU A 238 -14.98 3.82 -11.19
C LEU A 238 -14.65 3.72 -12.69
N ALA A 239 -15.41 2.97 -13.49
CA ALA A 239 -15.27 2.93 -14.94
C ALA A 239 -16.18 3.95 -15.66
N ASP A 240 -17.20 4.48 -14.97
CA ASP A 240 -18.14 5.44 -15.55
C ASP A 240 -17.59 6.87 -15.50
N HIS A 241 -17.26 7.42 -16.67
CA HIS A 241 -16.74 8.77 -16.83
C HIS A 241 -17.66 9.88 -16.31
N VAL A 242 -18.98 9.73 -16.43
CA VAL A 242 -19.93 10.75 -15.95
C VAL A 242 -19.93 10.75 -14.43
N PHE A 243 -19.93 9.56 -13.84
CA PHE A 243 -19.83 9.40 -12.40
C PHE A 243 -18.50 9.95 -11.85
N LEU A 244 -17.38 9.63 -12.50
CA LEU A 244 -16.06 10.16 -12.12
C LEU A 244 -16.01 11.70 -12.19
N ALA A 245 -16.51 12.29 -13.28
CA ALA A 245 -16.54 13.74 -13.46
C ALA A 245 -17.35 14.44 -12.34
N SER A 246 -18.47 13.84 -11.90
CA SER A 246 -19.27 14.36 -10.78
C SER A 246 -18.54 14.37 -9.43
N LYS A 247 -17.41 13.68 -9.34
CA LYS A 247 -16.58 13.51 -8.14
C LYS A 247 -15.21 14.20 -8.26
N ASN A 248 -15.01 15.02 -9.28
CA ASN A 248 -13.71 15.62 -9.63
C ASN A 248 -12.62 14.56 -9.80
N LEU A 249 -12.97 13.46 -10.48
CA LEU A 249 -12.06 12.40 -10.88
C LEU A 249 -12.06 12.30 -12.41
N THR A 250 -10.90 12.01 -12.99
CA THR A 250 -10.76 11.85 -14.45
C THR A 250 -10.85 10.38 -14.83
N ALA A 251 -10.06 9.52 -14.17
CA ALA A 251 -9.93 8.12 -14.55
C ALA A 251 -9.40 7.24 -13.41
N LEU A 252 -9.81 5.97 -13.42
CA LEU A 252 -9.12 4.91 -12.70
C LEU A 252 -7.94 4.41 -13.55
N ARG A 253 -6.70 4.71 -13.13
CA ARG A 253 -5.49 4.29 -13.86
C ARG A 253 -4.99 2.92 -13.45
N HIS A 254 -5.15 2.56 -12.18
CA HIS A 254 -4.72 1.26 -11.68
C HIS A 254 -5.60 0.79 -10.52
N THR A 255 -5.83 -0.52 -10.46
CA THR A 255 -6.35 -1.22 -9.29
C THR A 255 -5.69 -2.59 -9.16
N SER A 256 -5.25 -2.95 -7.96
CA SER A 256 -4.71 -4.29 -7.66
C SER A 256 -5.78 -5.37 -7.89
N GLN A 257 -5.37 -6.59 -8.21
CA GLN A 257 -6.30 -7.70 -8.44
C GLN A 257 -5.81 -8.99 -7.75
N PRO A 258 -6.72 -9.88 -7.33
CA PRO A 258 -8.18 -9.76 -7.39
C PRO A 258 -8.77 -8.95 -6.22
N VAL A 259 -9.82 -8.17 -6.49
CA VAL A 259 -10.69 -7.56 -5.46
C VAL A 259 -12.05 -8.22 -5.56
N ASP A 260 -12.38 -9.06 -4.58
CA ASP A 260 -13.70 -9.66 -4.43
C ASP A 260 -14.67 -8.60 -3.90
N LEU A 261 -15.75 -8.31 -4.62
CA LEU A 261 -16.70 -7.24 -4.24
C LEU A 261 -17.70 -7.69 -3.17
N GLU A 262 -17.80 -9.00 -2.91
CA GLU A 262 -18.82 -9.60 -2.04
C GLU A 262 -18.24 -10.24 -0.78
N ALA A 263 -16.98 -10.70 -0.82
CA ALA A 263 -16.38 -11.39 0.32
C ALA A 263 -16.25 -10.48 1.56
N PRO A 264 -16.60 -10.96 2.76
CA PRO A 264 -16.37 -10.23 4.00
C PRO A 264 -14.88 -10.16 4.39
N ALA A 265 -14.50 -9.20 5.23
CA ALA A 265 -13.09 -8.95 5.57
C ALA A 265 -12.39 -10.13 6.28
N TYR A 266 -13.16 -11.02 6.91
CA TYR A 266 -12.64 -12.18 7.63
C TYR A 266 -12.40 -13.41 6.73
N THR A 267 -12.89 -13.42 5.48
CA THR A 267 -12.56 -14.45 4.49
C THR A 267 -11.54 -13.97 3.45
N THR A 268 -11.39 -12.64 3.29
CA THR A 268 -10.39 -12.03 2.42
C THR A 268 -8.97 -12.35 2.87
N LYS A 269 -8.21 -13.06 2.03
CA LYS A 269 -6.80 -13.41 2.28
C LYS A 269 -5.85 -12.22 2.08
N PRO A 270 -5.92 -11.43 0.99
CA PRO A 270 -5.05 -10.28 0.82
C PRO A 270 -5.12 -9.28 1.97
N TRP A 271 -4.02 -8.57 2.23
CA TRP A 271 -3.99 -7.48 3.21
C TRP A 271 -5.01 -6.39 2.88
N GLY A 272 -5.21 -6.15 1.58
CA GLY A 272 -6.00 -5.05 1.07
C GLY A 272 -5.83 -4.90 -0.44
N SER A 273 -5.95 -3.66 -0.92
CA SER A 273 -5.88 -3.32 -2.34
C SER A 273 -5.17 -1.99 -2.57
N SER A 274 -4.52 -1.82 -3.72
CA SER A 274 -3.94 -0.54 -4.14
C SER A 274 -4.69 0.03 -5.34
N VAL A 275 -4.82 1.36 -5.38
CA VAL A 275 -5.61 2.07 -6.39
C VAL A 275 -4.87 3.35 -6.79
N LEU A 276 -4.74 3.61 -8.09
CA LEU A 276 -4.26 4.89 -8.63
C LEU A 276 -5.41 5.59 -9.34
N LEU A 277 -5.81 6.75 -8.82
CA LEU A 277 -6.84 7.61 -9.40
C LEU A 277 -6.20 8.86 -9.98
N GLU A 278 -6.61 9.21 -11.18
CA GLU A 278 -6.38 10.54 -11.74
C GLU A 278 -7.50 11.47 -11.27
N LEU A 279 -7.11 12.61 -10.71
CA LEU A 279 -8.02 13.62 -10.21
C LEU A 279 -8.28 14.68 -11.28
N ALA A 280 -9.42 15.37 -11.16
CA ALA A 280 -9.82 16.46 -12.03
C ALA A 280 -9.91 17.78 -11.23
N PRO A 281 -8.79 18.49 -11.01
CA PRO A 281 -8.81 19.81 -10.40
C PRO A 281 -9.74 20.75 -11.19
N PRO A 282 -10.66 21.49 -10.54
CA PRO A 282 -11.53 22.45 -11.21
C PRO A 282 -10.74 23.70 -11.61
N GLY A 283 -11.09 24.32 -12.75
CA GLY A 283 -10.45 25.54 -13.27
C GLY A 283 -9.71 25.31 -14.58
N SER A 284 -9.43 26.39 -15.34
CA SER A 284 -8.52 26.30 -16.49
C SER A 284 -7.10 26.55 -16.01
N TYR A 285 -6.13 25.93 -16.70
CA TYR A 285 -4.69 26.17 -16.49
C TYR A 285 -4.29 27.65 -16.61
N ASP A 286 -5.19 28.48 -17.17
CA ASP A 286 -4.99 29.90 -17.44
C ASP A 286 -5.42 30.82 -16.30
N ASP A 287 -6.05 30.30 -15.23
CA ASP A 287 -6.31 31.07 -14.00
C ASP A 287 -5.13 30.90 -13.01
N PRO A 288 -4.26 31.92 -12.85
CA PRO A 288 -3.09 31.82 -11.99
C PRO A 288 -3.43 31.82 -10.49
N GLN A 289 -4.70 31.98 -10.11
CA GLN A 289 -5.08 31.93 -8.70
C GLN A 289 -5.23 30.49 -8.22
N ALA A 290 -4.31 30.07 -7.35
CA ALA A 290 -4.42 28.82 -6.61
C ALA A 290 -5.70 28.83 -5.77
N GLN A 291 -6.63 27.96 -6.13
CA GLN A 291 -7.88 27.76 -5.42
C GLN A 291 -7.91 26.39 -4.76
N GLU A 292 -8.52 26.36 -3.58
CA GLU A 292 -8.79 25.11 -2.89
C GLU A 292 -9.93 24.36 -3.57
N TRP A 293 -9.79 23.04 -3.66
CA TRP A 293 -10.79 22.19 -4.28
C TRP A 293 -10.90 20.84 -3.57
N THR A 294 -11.92 20.06 -3.94
CA THR A 294 -12.16 18.74 -3.36
C THR A 294 -12.34 17.67 -4.41
N ALA A 295 -11.86 16.46 -4.12
CA ALA A 295 -12.16 15.24 -4.86
C ALA A 295 -12.87 14.24 -3.94
N GLN A 296 -13.80 13.47 -4.48
CA GLN A 296 -14.53 12.47 -3.70
C GLN A 296 -14.23 11.08 -4.24
N VAL A 297 -13.70 10.21 -3.38
CA VAL A 297 -13.39 8.83 -3.73
C VAL A 297 -14.43 7.90 -3.10
N PRO A 298 -15.34 7.33 -3.92
CA PRO A 298 -16.34 6.39 -3.44
C PRO A 298 -15.68 5.06 -3.09
N MET A 299 -16.03 4.54 -1.92
CA MET A 299 -15.47 3.32 -1.37
C MET A 299 -16.58 2.41 -0.83
N HIS A 300 -16.22 1.15 -0.58
CA HIS A 300 -17.10 0.10 -0.09
C HIS A 300 -16.50 -0.53 1.17
N LEU A 301 -17.32 -0.66 2.22
CA LEU A 301 -16.94 -1.38 3.41
C LEU A 301 -17.24 -2.86 3.28
N ARG A 302 -16.30 -3.69 3.74
CA ARG A 302 -16.55 -5.10 3.96
C ARG A 302 -17.19 -5.34 5.31
N TYR A 303 -17.99 -6.40 5.39
CA TYR A 303 -18.47 -6.88 6.68
C TYR A 303 -17.31 -7.28 7.59
N LEU A 304 -17.33 -6.71 8.80
CA LEU A 304 -16.40 -7.02 9.87
C LEU A 304 -17.01 -8.04 10.83
N LYS A 305 -16.18 -8.57 11.74
CA LYS A 305 -16.67 -9.45 12.80
C LYS A 305 -17.58 -8.67 13.77
N PRO A 306 -18.58 -9.34 14.37
CA PRO A 306 -19.35 -8.78 15.47
C PRO A 306 -18.47 -8.22 16.59
N SER A 307 -18.97 -7.20 17.28
CA SER A 307 -18.29 -6.58 18.43
C SER A 307 -19.28 -6.30 19.57
N ARG A 308 -18.77 -6.17 20.79
CA ARG A 308 -19.61 -5.88 21.96
C ARG A 308 -20.29 -4.50 21.89
N SER A 309 -19.63 -3.52 21.31
CA SER A 309 -20.12 -2.15 21.16
C SER A 309 -21.12 -1.97 20.01
N GLY A 310 -21.19 -2.91 19.07
CA GLY A 310 -21.97 -2.76 17.84
C GLY A 310 -21.34 -1.81 16.81
N SER A 311 -20.11 -1.37 17.07
CA SER A 311 -19.30 -0.58 16.13
C SER A 311 -17.82 -0.91 16.30
N VAL A 312 -17.05 -0.74 15.23
CA VAL A 312 -15.59 -0.91 15.21
C VAL A 312 -14.98 0.31 14.54
N ALA A 313 -14.03 0.96 15.24
CA ALA A 313 -13.24 2.03 14.65
C ALA A 313 -12.19 1.42 13.71
N VAL A 314 -12.13 1.95 12.49
CA VAL A 314 -11.18 1.57 11.45
C VAL A 314 -10.44 2.82 11.00
N GLU A 315 -9.13 2.71 10.83
CA GLU A 315 -8.27 3.80 10.38
C GLU A 315 -7.70 3.47 9.00
N ILE A 316 -7.87 4.41 8.08
CA ILE A 316 -7.40 4.28 6.71
C ILE A 316 -6.23 5.25 6.52
N PRO A 317 -5.04 4.79 6.08
CA PRO A 317 -3.91 5.70 5.85
C PRO A 317 -4.25 6.71 4.75
N TYR A 318 -3.75 7.94 4.87
CA TYR A 318 -3.88 8.91 3.78
C TYR A 318 -3.21 8.41 2.49
N PRO A 319 -3.76 8.76 1.31
CA PRO A 319 -3.12 8.45 0.05
C PRO A 319 -1.85 9.26 -0.17
N ALA A 320 -1.01 8.82 -1.10
CA ALA A 320 0.00 9.69 -1.70
C ALA A 320 -0.70 10.56 -2.75
N VAL A 321 -0.71 11.89 -2.57
CA VAL A 321 -1.26 12.84 -3.53
C VAL A 321 -0.12 13.58 -4.20
N PHE A 322 -0.10 13.62 -5.54
CA PHE A 322 0.99 14.24 -6.28
C PHE A 322 0.56 14.69 -7.67
N TRP A 323 1.30 15.64 -8.23
CA TRP A 323 1.27 15.94 -9.66
C TRP A 323 2.33 15.13 -10.37
N ALA A 324 1.94 14.41 -11.42
CA ALA A 324 2.85 13.73 -12.33
C ALA A 324 3.01 14.58 -13.59
N CYS A 325 4.22 15.09 -13.82
CA CYS A 325 4.56 15.93 -14.95
C CYS A 325 5.51 15.18 -15.89
N SER A 326 5.30 15.33 -17.19
CA SER A 326 6.28 14.87 -18.19
C SER A 326 7.56 15.69 -18.06
N SER A 327 8.71 15.05 -17.83
CA SER A 327 9.99 15.78 -17.84
C SER A 327 10.25 16.34 -19.24
N SER A 328 10.03 17.65 -19.42
CA SER A 328 10.33 18.37 -20.66
C SER A 328 11.84 18.40 -20.97
N ALA A 329 12.67 18.27 -19.93
CA ALA A 329 14.10 18.52 -19.97
C ALA A 329 14.99 17.27 -20.21
N GLN A 330 14.45 16.10 -20.59
CA GLN A 330 15.26 14.87 -20.76
C GLN A 330 16.19 14.60 -19.55
N ALA A 331 15.69 14.87 -18.34
CA ALA A 331 16.49 14.67 -17.14
C ALA A 331 16.87 13.18 -17.01
N ASP A 332 18.18 12.89 -17.10
CA ASP A 332 18.68 11.53 -16.98
C ASP A 332 18.71 11.12 -15.50
N PHE A 333 17.69 10.39 -15.09
CA PHE A 333 17.61 9.83 -13.74
C PHE A 333 18.45 8.56 -13.56
N SER A 334 19.02 7.98 -14.63
CA SER A 334 19.71 6.69 -14.56
C SER A 334 20.98 6.72 -13.71
N ASN A 335 21.63 7.89 -13.63
CA ASN A 335 22.89 8.09 -12.92
C ASN A 335 22.72 8.71 -11.52
N ASN A 336 21.50 8.85 -11.01
CA ASN A 336 21.27 9.42 -9.68
C ASN A 336 21.31 8.33 -8.58
N PRO A 337 22.36 8.28 -7.73
CA PRO A 337 22.47 7.28 -6.66
C PRO A 337 21.42 7.48 -5.56
N PHE A 338 20.79 8.64 -5.50
CA PHE A 338 19.78 9.00 -4.52
C PHE A 338 18.36 8.89 -5.05
N ASP A 339 18.16 8.45 -6.29
CA ASP A 339 16.82 8.27 -6.86
C ASP A 339 16.02 7.24 -6.07
N ARG A 340 14.79 7.60 -5.72
CA ARG A 340 13.87 6.75 -4.95
C ARG A 340 12.91 6.10 -5.92
N THR A 341 13.29 4.95 -6.46
CA THR A 341 12.46 4.19 -7.40
C THR A 341 11.78 3.01 -6.70
N ARG A 342 10.73 2.48 -7.34
CA ARG A 342 9.92 1.33 -6.91
C ARG A 342 9.18 1.55 -5.59
N LEU A 343 8.64 2.75 -5.42
CA LEU A 343 7.71 3.09 -4.35
C LEU A 343 6.32 2.47 -4.56
N GLY A 344 6.05 1.95 -5.76
CA GLY A 344 4.83 1.23 -6.12
C GLY A 344 4.02 2.01 -7.14
N TYR A 345 3.65 3.25 -6.81
CA TYR A 345 2.91 4.12 -7.73
C TYR A 345 3.78 4.69 -8.85
N ASP A 346 5.08 4.82 -8.63
CA ASP A 346 6.02 5.44 -9.56
C ASP A 346 6.22 4.61 -10.82
N GLY A 347 6.25 3.28 -10.71
CA GLY A 347 6.33 2.41 -11.88
C GLY A 347 5.00 2.19 -12.60
N LEU A 348 3.87 2.70 -12.09
CA LEU A 348 2.57 2.71 -12.79
C LEU A 348 2.48 3.85 -13.83
N LEU A 349 3.46 4.77 -13.81
CA LEU A 349 3.57 5.93 -14.68
C LEU A 349 4.87 5.83 -15.49
N ASP A 350 5.06 6.75 -16.45
CA ASP A 350 6.21 6.71 -17.34
C ASP A 350 7.54 6.89 -16.58
N THR A 351 8.61 6.25 -17.08
CA THR A 351 9.94 6.31 -16.43
C THR A 351 10.56 7.70 -16.40
N ASN A 352 10.04 8.63 -17.20
CA ASN A 352 10.47 10.03 -17.28
C ASN A 352 9.51 10.99 -16.54
N THR A 353 8.59 10.45 -15.75
CA THR A 353 7.68 11.25 -14.92
C THR A 353 8.42 11.84 -13.72
N VAL A 354 8.19 13.14 -13.49
CA VAL A 354 8.56 13.86 -12.28
C VAL A 354 7.33 13.96 -11.38
N PHE A 355 7.51 13.67 -10.10
CA PHE A 355 6.44 13.60 -9.12
C PHE A 355 6.57 14.76 -8.13
N TRP A 356 5.59 15.64 -8.13
CA TRP A 356 5.47 16.74 -7.18
C TRP A 356 4.44 16.38 -6.11
N HIS A 357 4.93 15.93 -4.96
CA HIS A 357 4.12 15.49 -3.83
C HIS A 357 3.42 16.66 -3.15
N VAL A 358 2.13 16.47 -2.87
CA VAL A 358 1.30 17.38 -2.07
C VAL A 358 1.39 16.94 -0.61
N GLY A 359 1.70 17.87 0.30
CA GLY A 359 1.94 17.53 1.70
C GLY A 359 0.66 17.13 2.44
N PRO A 360 0.59 15.97 3.12
CA PRO A 360 -0.57 15.60 3.93
C PRO A 360 -0.62 16.45 5.20
N GLN A 361 -1.82 16.88 5.58
CA GLN A 361 -2.08 17.60 6.84
C GLN A 361 -3.03 16.77 7.71
N PRO A 362 -2.66 16.49 8.98
CA PRO A 362 -3.50 15.74 9.89
C PRO A 362 -4.74 16.56 10.25
N VAL A 363 -5.89 15.90 10.28
CA VAL A 363 -7.15 16.53 10.70
C VAL A 363 -7.39 16.33 12.20
N ALA A 364 -6.93 15.21 12.75
CA ALA A 364 -7.08 14.86 14.15
C ALA A 364 -5.79 14.26 14.71
N ALA A 365 -5.36 14.78 15.86
CA ALA A 365 -4.35 14.20 16.75
C ALA A 365 -2.97 13.90 16.12
N ASP A 366 -2.47 14.74 15.21
CA ASP A 366 -1.18 14.55 14.50
C ASP A 366 -1.06 13.25 13.69
N ARG A 367 -2.18 12.57 13.43
CA ARG A 367 -2.21 11.30 12.70
C ARG A 367 -2.59 11.50 11.24
N ILE A 368 -1.88 10.80 10.36
CA ILE A 368 -2.06 10.85 8.89
C ILE A 368 -2.98 9.70 8.46
N THR A 369 -4.12 9.59 9.15
CA THR A 369 -5.13 8.54 8.95
C THR A 369 -6.53 9.13 8.96
N ALA A 370 -7.39 8.67 8.07
CA ALA A 370 -8.82 8.95 8.08
C ALA A 370 -9.55 7.90 8.92
N SER A 371 -10.21 8.34 10.00
CA SER A 371 -10.96 7.47 10.91
C SER A 371 -12.38 7.22 10.41
N LEU A 372 -12.86 6.00 10.57
CA LEU A 372 -14.19 5.56 10.16
C LEU A 372 -14.80 4.64 11.22
N SER A 373 -16.03 4.93 11.64
CA SER A 373 -16.78 4.05 12.54
C SER A 373 -17.65 3.10 11.72
N VAL A 374 -17.34 1.81 11.78
CA VAL A 374 -18.04 0.77 11.01
C VAL A 374 -19.09 0.11 11.90
N PRO A 375 -20.39 0.16 11.56
CA PRO A 375 -21.41 -0.55 12.31
C PRO A 375 -21.23 -2.07 12.13
N VAL A 376 -21.30 -2.81 13.23
CA VAL A 376 -21.21 -4.28 13.24
C VAL A 376 -22.31 -4.88 14.11
N LEU A 377 -22.58 -6.16 13.93
CA LEU A 377 -23.54 -6.86 14.78
C LEU A 377 -23.06 -6.82 16.24
N ALA A 378 -23.95 -6.44 17.16
CA ALA A 378 -23.68 -6.48 18.58
C ALA A 378 -23.67 -7.93 19.10
N ASP A 379 -22.59 -8.34 19.76
CA ASP A 379 -22.38 -9.71 20.24
C ASP A 379 -23.51 -10.26 21.14
N LYS A 380 -24.27 -9.37 21.80
CA LYS A 380 -25.37 -9.74 22.70
C LYS A 380 -26.51 -10.48 21.98
N ALA A 381 -26.72 -10.22 20.69
CA ALA A 381 -27.74 -10.89 19.90
C ALA A 381 -27.28 -12.28 19.41
N THR A 382 -25.98 -12.48 19.22
CA THR A 382 -25.40 -13.68 18.60
C THR A 382 -25.63 -14.95 19.42
N SER A 383 -25.73 -14.84 20.75
CA SER A 383 -25.86 -16.01 21.65
C SER A 383 -27.18 -16.77 21.52
N TRP A 384 -28.28 -16.09 21.16
CA TRP A 384 -29.60 -16.71 21.01
C TRP A 384 -29.94 -17.06 19.56
N VAL A 385 -29.34 -16.38 18.58
CA VAL A 385 -29.65 -16.59 17.15
C VAL A 385 -29.39 -18.04 16.74
N GLY A 386 -28.22 -18.59 17.10
CA GLY A 386 -27.90 -19.99 16.76
C GLY A 386 -28.92 -21.01 17.30
N PRO A 387 -29.14 -21.06 18.62
CA PRO A 387 -30.15 -21.94 19.22
C PRO A 387 -31.58 -21.70 18.69
N GLY A 388 -31.96 -20.43 18.50
CA GLY A 388 -33.30 -20.06 18.01
C GLY A 388 -33.53 -20.51 16.55
N THR A 389 -32.54 -20.33 15.68
CA THR A 389 -32.61 -20.81 14.29
C THR A 389 -32.67 -22.33 14.26
N LEU A 390 -31.84 -23.02 15.06
CA LEU A 390 -31.85 -24.48 15.14
C LEU A 390 -33.22 -25.02 15.58
N ALA A 391 -33.81 -24.42 16.63
CA ALA A 391 -35.13 -24.82 17.12
C ALA A 391 -36.21 -24.61 16.06
N THR A 392 -36.21 -23.45 15.39
CA THR A 392 -37.20 -23.11 14.35
C THR A 392 -37.11 -24.06 13.16
N VAL A 393 -35.90 -24.32 12.66
CA VAL A 393 -35.67 -25.25 11.55
C VAL A 393 -36.06 -26.68 11.93
N SER A 394 -35.73 -27.11 13.15
CA SER A 394 -36.09 -28.46 13.65
C SER A 394 -37.60 -28.64 13.76
N LEU A 395 -38.32 -27.64 14.27
CA LEU A 395 -39.78 -27.67 14.35
C LEU A 395 -40.43 -27.69 12.96
N GLY A 396 -39.94 -26.88 12.03
CA GLY A 396 -40.41 -26.89 10.63
C GLY A 396 -40.16 -28.23 9.95
N PHE A 397 -38.98 -28.82 10.16
CA PHE A 397 -38.64 -30.14 9.63
C PHE A 397 -39.51 -31.25 10.24
N ALA A 398 -39.71 -31.25 11.55
CA ALA A 398 -40.59 -32.20 12.24
C ALA A 398 -42.04 -32.09 11.75
N TRP A 399 -42.53 -30.86 11.52
CA TRP A 399 -43.85 -30.62 10.97
C TRP A 399 -44.00 -31.18 9.54
N LEU A 400 -42.99 -31.00 8.69
CA LEU A 400 -42.98 -31.57 7.34
C LEU A 400 -43.00 -33.11 7.38
N LEU A 401 -42.18 -33.72 8.24
CA LEU A 401 -42.17 -35.17 8.43
C LEU A 401 -43.53 -35.69 8.93
N TRP A 402 -44.17 -34.99 9.87
CA TRP A 402 -45.51 -35.32 10.31
C TRP A 402 -46.49 -35.31 9.14
N LYS A 403 -46.53 -34.23 8.35
CA LYS A 403 -47.46 -34.10 7.23
C LYS A 403 -47.23 -35.16 6.16
N LEU A 404 -45.99 -35.49 5.86
CA LEU A 404 -45.65 -36.58 4.93
C LEU A 404 -46.09 -37.95 5.47
N ALA A 405 -45.85 -38.24 6.75
CA ALA A 405 -46.29 -39.49 7.38
C ALA A 405 -47.83 -39.59 7.42
N ALA A 406 -48.52 -38.50 7.76
CA ALA A 406 -49.97 -38.43 7.75
C ALA A 406 -50.52 -38.65 6.33
N ALA A 407 -49.96 -37.99 5.32
CA ALA A 407 -50.35 -38.20 3.93
C ALA A 407 -50.12 -39.65 3.48
N TYR A 408 -48.94 -40.22 3.75
CA TYR A 408 -48.60 -41.61 3.45
C TYR A 408 -49.53 -42.62 4.15
N SER A 409 -49.94 -42.32 5.39
CA SER A 409 -50.90 -43.15 6.13
C SER A 409 -52.33 -43.08 5.57
N ILE A 410 -52.69 -41.98 4.89
CA ILE A 410 -54.00 -41.78 4.25
C ILE A 410 -54.02 -42.33 2.82
N SER A 411 -52.91 -42.26 2.07
CA SER A 411 -52.80 -42.72 0.69
C SER A 411 -52.27 -44.15 0.53
N GLY A 412 -52.59 -45.01 1.51
CA GLY A 412 -52.12 -46.40 1.63
C GLY A 412 -51.93 -47.14 0.31
N TYR A 413 -50.79 -47.82 0.21
CA TYR A 413 -50.38 -48.72 -0.86
C TYR A 413 -51.53 -49.68 -1.25
N GLY A 414 -52.07 -49.52 -2.45
CA GLY A 414 -52.87 -50.54 -3.14
C GLY A 414 -54.35 -50.66 -2.74
N HIS A 415 -55.19 -49.69 -3.13
CA HIS A 415 -56.62 -49.96 -3.33
C HIS A 415 -56.92 -50.09 -4.83
N THR A 416 -56.86 -51.32 -5.35
CA THR A 416 -57.42 -51.69 -6.65
C THR A 416 -58.94 -51.51 -6.60
N PRO A 417 -59.57 -50.69 -7.47
CA PRO A 417 -61.02 -50.61 -7.49
C PRO A 417 -61.60 -51.89 -8.11
N ARG A 418 -62.40 -52.62 -7.33
CA ARG A 418 -63.16 -53.79 -7.78
C ARG A 418 -64.18 -53.36 -8.84
N ARG A 419 -63.94 -53.78 -10.10
CA ARG A 419 -64.87 -53.66 -11.24
C ARG A 419 -66.22 -54.29 -10.86
N GLN A 420 -67.26 -53.47 -10.68
CA GLN A 420 -68.64 -53.96 -10.63
C GLN A 420 -69.09 -54.27 -12.07
N SER A 421 -69.33 -55.55 -12.32
CA SER A 421 -69.94 -56.08 -13.53
C SER A 421 -71.37 -55.56 -13.66
N ALA A 422 -71.62 -54.75 -14.68
CA ALA A 422 -72.96 -54.44 -15.16
C ALA A 422 -73.60 -55.72 -15.72
N GLN A 423 -74.54 -56.31 -14.98
CA GLN A 423 -75.50 -57.25 -15.54
C GLN A 423 -76.71 -56.47 -16.04
N ALA A 424 -76.82 -56.41 -17.36
CA ALA A 424 -78.04 -56.05 -18.06
C ALA A 424 -79.17 -57.02 -17.67
N ARG A 425 -80.35 -56.47 -17.34
CA ARG A 425 -81.62 -57.18 -17.54
C ARG A 425 -82.63 -56.24 -18.18
N LYS A 426 -83.01 -56.65 -19.40
CA LYS A 426 -84.06 -56.13 -20.26
C LYS A 426 -85.46 -56.37 -19.65
N GLN A 427 -86.42 -55.68 -20.29
CA GLN A 427 -87.88 -55.89 -20.34
C GLN A 427 -88.66 -55.13 -19.25
N LYS A 428 -89.71 -54.37 -19.57
CA LYS A 428 -90.59 -54.41 -20.75
C LYS A 428 -91.26 -53.06 -20.96
#